data_AF-A0A518D859-F1
#
_entry.id   AF-A0A518D859-F1
#
_cell.length_a   1.000
_cell.length_b   1.000
_cell.length_c   1.000
_cell.angle_alpha   90.00
_cell.angle_beta   90.00
_cell.angle_gamma   90.00
#
_symmetry.space_group_name_H-M   'P 1'
#
loop_
_entity.id
_entity.type
_entity.pdbx_description
1 polymer ?
#
loop_
_entity_poly.entity_id
_entity_poly.type
_entity_poly.pdbx_seq_one_letter_code
_entity_poly.pdbx_strand_id
1 'polypeptide(L)'
;MPSDWSRKLANVFDAGPAHPLFREIEYDASYNLGGEGVAVPFYLGRLTSRNLFRCEWREVLECLEVFLARETSADGAKIARIEGGARTTLGLLQDEYSRSFGGHNGTPRKQVDAMRYLLKHPNASVTDIAEAAGTTPKQILRQTDTTYSFRLLREAGSRTVSKDCDYH
;
A
#
# COMPACT_ATOMS: atom_id res chain seq x y z
N MET A 1 -0.51 -9.63 23.49
CA MET A 1 0.93 -9.39 23.72
C MET A 1 1.65 -9.53 22.40
N PRO A 2 2.48 -8.56 21.98
CA PRO A 2 3.24 -8.67 20.74
C PRO A 2 4.15 -9.89 20.80
N SER A 3 4.24 -10.63 19.70
CA SER A 3 5.16 -11.77 19.58
C SER A 3 6.61 -11.32 19.82
N ASP A 4 7.49 -12.23 20.25
CA ASP A 4 8.92 -11.93 20.41
C ASP A 4 9.54 -11.39 19.10
N TRP A 5 9.00 -11.81 17.96
CA TRP A 5 9.34 -11.28 16.65
C TRP A 5 8.98 -9.79 16.50
N SER A 6 7.75 -9.40 16.84
CA SER A 6 7.32 -7.99 16.77
C SER A 6 8.16 -7.08 17.67
N ARG A 7 8.54 -7.59 18.86
CA ARG A 7 9.42 -6.86 19.79
C ARG A 7 10.83 -6.65 19.20
N LYS A 8 11.39 -7.67 18.53
CA LYS A 8 12.68 -7.53 17.84
C LYS A 8 12.60 -6.48 16.74
N LEU A 9 11.59 -6.53 15.87
CA LEU A 9 11.38 -5.56 14.81
C LEU A 9 11.22 -4.13 15.36
N ALA A 10 10.45 -3.96 16.44
CA ALA A 10 10.30 -2.67 17.12
C ALA A 10 11.66 -2.12 17.60
N ASN A 11 12.50 -2.94 18.23
CA ASN A 11 13.80 -2.52 18.71
C ASN A 11 14.76 -2.14 17.57
N VAL A 12 14.75 -2.90 16.47
CA VAL A 12 15.55 -2.55 15.28
C VAL A 12 15.08 -1.23 14.68
N PHE A 13 13.76 -1.02 14.62
CA PHE A 13 13.18 0.22 14.12
C PHE A 13 13.60 1.44 14.96
N ASP A 14 13.56 1.32 16.30
CA ASP A 14 13.98 2.40 17.22
C ASP A 14 15.47 2.72 17.08
N ALA A 15 16.30 1.69 16.89
CA ALA A 15 17.73 1.86 16.67
C ALA A 15 18.07 2.47 15.29
N GLY A 16 17.15 2.38 14.33
CA GLY A 16 17.23 3.04 13.04
C GLY A 16 18.28 2.45 12.08
N PRO A 17 18.63 3.19 11.00
CA PRO A 17 19.48 2.67 9.91
C PRO A 17 20.90 2.23 10.30
N ALA A 18 21.38 2.65 11.48
CA ALA A 18 22.68 2.22 12.01
C ALA A 18 22.63 0.81 12.61
N HIS A 19 21.45 0.27 12.91
CA HIS A 19 21.31 -1.07 13.45
C HIS A 19 21.65 -2.13 12.38
N PRO A 20 22.46 -3.17 12.70
CA PRO A 20 22.94 -4.14 11.70
C PRO A 20 21.83 -4.88 10.96
N LEU A 21 20.70 -5.14 11.63
CA LEU A 21 19.54 -5.82 11.04
C LEU A 21 18.58 -4.88 10.28
N PHE A 22 18.80 -3.57 10.27
CA PHE A 22 17.84 -2.63 9.67
C PHE A 22 17.68 -2.87 8.17
N ARG A 23 18.80 -3.07 7.46
CA ARG A 23 18.80 -3.33 6.02
C ARG A 23 18.17 -4.67 5.65
N GLU A 24 18.30 -5.67 6.51
CA GLU A 24 17.65 -6.97 6.33
C GLU A 24 16.13 -6.85 6.44
N ILE A 25 15.63 -6.13 7.44
CA ILE A 25 14.19 -5.87 7.59
C ILE A 25 13.67 -5.04 6.41
N GLU A 26 14.40 -4.00 6.01
CA GLU A 26 14.04 -3.18 4.85
C GLU A 26 13.97 -4.03 3.57
N TYR A 27 14.91 -4.95 3.39
CA TYR A 27 14.91 -5.90 2.28
C TYR A 27 13.67 -6.82 2.34
N ASP A 28 13.42 -7.47 3.47
CA ASP A 28 12.27 -8.37 3.64
C ASP A 28 10.93 -7.65 3.46
N ALA A 29 10.83 -6.40 3.92
CA ALA A 29 9.68 -5.54 3.69
C ALA A 29 9.53 -5.17 2.19
N SER A 30 10.62 -4.95 1.48
CA SER A 30 10.62 -4.57 0.05
C SER A 30 10.11 -5.68 -0.86
N TYR A 31 10.41 -6.93 -0.52
CA TYR A 31 9.97 -8.10 -1.27
C TYR A 31 8.71 -8.76 -0.70
N ASN A 32 8.05 -8.11 0.27
CA ASN A 32 6.88 -8.63 0.98
C ASN A 32 7.09 -10.02 1.60
N LEU A 33 8.34 -10.42 1.86
CA LEU A 33 8.68 -11.71 2.47
C LEU A 33 8.14 -11.79 3.90
N GLY A 34 8.13 -10.66 4.61
CA GLY A 34 7.51 -10.53 5.92
C GLY A 34 5.98 -10.33 5.89
N GLY A 35 5.37 -10.21 4.72
CA GLY A 35 3.94 -9.90 4.56
C GLY A 35 3.55 -8.47 5.01
N GLU A 36 2.25 -8.17 4.94
CA GLU A 36 1.72 -6.84 5.27
C GLU A 36 1.94 -6.45 6.74
N GLY A 37 1.98 -7.43 7.65
CA GLY A 37 2.24 -7.23 9.07
C GLY A 37 3.67 -6.78 9.40
N VAL A 38 4.61 -6.88 8.46
CA VAL A 38 5.97 -6.34 8.59
C VAL A 38 6.17 -5.12 7.70
N ALA A 39 5.77 -5.23 6.43
CA ALA A 39 6.02 -4.20 5.44
C ALA A 39 5.23 -2.90 5.72
N VAL A 40 3.95 -2.99 6.13
CA VAL A 40 3.16 -1.78 6.44
C VAL A 40 3.71 -1.05 7.65
N PRO A 41 3.93 -1.68 8.83
CA PRO A 41 4.50 -0.98 9.98
C PRO A 41 5.89 -0.38 9.71
N PHE A 42 6.71 -1.06 8.91
CA PHE A 42 8.03 -0.55 8.52
C PHE A 42 7.90 0.74 7.69
N TYR A 43 7.28 0.68 6.51
CA TYR A 43 7.24 1.83 5.61
C TYR A 43 6.41 2.98 6.18
N LEU A 44 5.20 2.70 6.63
CA LEU A 44 4.33 3.71 7.20
C LEU A 44 4.94 4.31 8.47
N GLY A 45 5.61 3.49 9.28
CA GLY A 45 6.32 3.97 10.46
C GLY A 45 7.44 4.93 10.11
N ARG A 46 8.23 4.63 9.07
CA ARG A 46 9.31 5.54 8.60
C ARG A 46 8.76 6.85 8.07
N LEU A 47 7.70 6.77 7.25
CA LEU A 47 7.04 7.94 6.65
C LEU A 47 6.37 8.84 7.69
N THR A 48 5.87 8.27 8.79
CA THR A 48 5.18 9.00 9.87
C THR A 48 6.07 9.27 11.07
N SER A 49 7.34 8.84 11.05
CA SER A 49 8.25 8.87 12.19
C SER A 49 7.68 8.24 13.47
N ARG A 50 6.96 7.12 13.33
CA ARG A 50 6.34 6.36 14.43
C ARG A 50 6.74 4.90 14.38
N ASN A 51 7.03 4.30 15.53
CA ASN A 51 7.29 2.86 15.60
C ASN A 51 5.98 2.06 15.68
N LEU A 52 5.45 1.68 14.53
CA LEU A 52 4.17 0.99 14.41
C LEU A 52 4.23 -0.50 14.80
N PHE A 53 5.42 -1.08 14.98
CA PHE A 53 5.58 -2.44 15.53
C PHE A 53 5.20 -2.55 17.01
N ARG A 54 5.06 -1.40 17.69
CA ARG A 54 4.61 -1.30 19.09
C ARG A 54 3.10 -1.11 19.21
N CYS A 55 2.41 -0.94 18.09
CA CYS A 55 0.98 -0.67 18.04
C CYS A 55 0.20 -1.95 17.77
N GLU A 56 -1.06 -1.97 18.21
CA GLU A 56 -2.00 -3.02 17.78
C GLU A 56 -2.30 -2.85 16.28
N TRP A 57 -2.58 -3.96 15.58
CA TRP A 57 -2.79 -3.90 14.12
C TRP A 57 -3.90 -2.93 13.71
N ARG A 58 -4.96 -2.83 14.54
CA ARG A 58 -6.03 -1.85 14.32
C ARG A 58 -5.49 -0.42 14.26
N GLU A 59 -4.59 -0.04 15.17
CA GLU A 59 -3.95 1.28 15.21
C GLU A 59 -3.08 1.55 13.97
N VAL A 60 -2.40 0.51 13.48
CA VAL A 60 -1.62 0.57 12.23
C VAL A 60 -2.54 0.88 11.05
N LEU A 61 -3.70 0.22 10.97
CA LEU A 61 -4.67 0.45 9.89
C LEU A 61 -5.29 1.86 9.94
N GLU A 62 -5.52 2.43 11.12
CA GLU A 62 -6.02 3.83 11.22
C GLU A 62 -4.94 4.82 10.77
N CYS A 63 -3.69 4.55 11.14
CA CYS A 63 -2.55 5.34 10.67
C CYS A 63 -2.41 5.25 9.15
N LEU A 64 -2.63 4.06 8.57
CA LEU A 64 -2.59 3.84 7.13
C LEU A 64 -3.71 4.59 6.42
N GLU A 65 -4.94 4.50 6.94
CA GLU A 65 -6.10 5.23 6.41
C GLU A 65 -5.85 6.74 6.38
N VAL A 66 -5.34 7.32 7.49
CA VAL A 66 -5.00 8.75 7.55
C VAL A 66 -3.91 9.12 6.55
N PHE A 67 -2.90 8.27 6.38
CA PHE A 67 -1.85 8.47 5.38
C PHE A 67 -2.43 8.45 3.96
N LEU A 68 -3.21 7.43 3.61
CA LEU A 68 -3.82 7.30 2.29
C LEU A 68 -4.78 8.44 1.99
N ALA A 69 -5.53 8.95 2.98
CA ALA A 69 -6.44 10.08 2.80
C ALA A 69 -5.70 11.36 2.40
N ARG A 70 -4.44 11.54 2.84
CA ARG A 70 -3.58 12.66 2.45
C ARG A 70 -3.02 12.48 1.03
N GLU A 71 -2.65 11.25 0.69
CA GLU A 71 -2.01 10.92 -0.59
C GLU A 71 -2.99 10.70 -1.74
N THR A 72 -4.25 10.40 -1.45
CA THR A 72 -5.24 9.94 -2.43
C THR A 72 -6.59 10.66 -2.27
N SER A 73 -7.60 10.01 -1.67
CA SER A 73 -8.91 10.55 -1.36
C SER A 73 -9.48 9.89 -0.09
N ALA A 74 -10.49 10.50 0.53
CA ALA A 74 -11.16 9.93 1.69
C ALA A 74 -11.83 8.57 1.38
N ASP A 75 -12.40 8.41 0.19
CA ASP A 75 -13.02 7.14 -0.23
C ASP A 75 -11.96 6.08 -0.58
N GLY A 76 -10.88 6.46 -1.24
CA GLY A 76 -9.75 5.57 -1.52
C GLY A 76 -9.08 5.05 -0.25
N ALA A 77 -8.97 5.89 0.78
CA ALA A 77 -8.36 5.54 2.06
C ALA A 77 -9.08 4.40 2.80
N LYS A 78 -10.39 4.24 2.59
CA LYS A 78 -11.20 3.18 3.21
C LYS A 78 -10.68 1.78 2.89
N ILE A 79 -9.94 1.61 1.79
CA ILE A 79 -9.32 0.33 1.43
C ILE A 79 -8.43 -0.20 2.56
N ALA A 80 -7.81 0.66 3.37
CA ALA A 80 -6.97 0.26 4.50
C ALA A 80 -7.70 -0.62 5.53
N ARG A 81 -9.04 -0.54 5.60
CA ARG A 81 -9.85 -1.28 6.57
C ARG A 81 -10.39 -2.61 6.04
N ILE A 82 -10.25 -2.86 4.74
CA ILE A 82 -10.74 -4.08 4.11
C ILE A 82 -9.65 -5.16 4.17
N GLU A 83 -10.05 -6.41 4.35
CA GLU A 83 -9.14 -7.54 4.34
C GLU A 83 -8.30 -7.58 3.04
N GLY A 84 -6.97 -7.59 3.20
CA GLY A 84 -6.01 -7.52 2.09
C GLY A 84 -5.80 -6.12 1.50
N GLY A 85 -6.53 -5.10 1.94
CA GLY A 85 -6.34 -3.73 1.46
C GLY A 85 -5.03 -3.10 1.91
N ALA A 86 -4.54 -3.44 3.10
CA ALA A 86 -3.21 -3.04 3.57
C ALA A 86 -2.12 -3.53 2.61
N ARG A 87 -2.11 -4.83 2.26
CA ARG A 87 -1.23 -5.41 1.23
C ARG A 87 -1.31 -4.66 -0.10
N THR A 88 -2.51 -4.36 -0.58
CA THR A 88 -2.73 -3.67 -1.86
C THR A 88 -2.12 -2.27 -1.91
N THR A 89 -1.96 -1.62 -0.76
CA THR A 89 -1.38 -0.27 -0.67
C THR A 89 0.14 -0.26 -0.52
N LEU A 90 0.79 -1.43 -0.41
CA LEU A 90 2.24 -1.53 -0.18
C LEU A 90 3.07 -0.87 -1.29
N GLY A 91 2.66 -1.00 -2.55
CA GLY A 91 3.34 -0.34 -3.66
C GLY A 91 3.37 1.18 -3.52
N LEU A 92 2.33 1.78 -2.94
CA LEU A 92 2.28 3.23 -2.66
C LEU A 92 3.20 3.61 -1.51
N LEU A 93 3.20 2.82 -0.42
CA LEU A 93 4.09 3.05 0.72
C LEU A 93 5.57 2.93 0.32
N GLN A 94 5.89 1.93 -0.50
CA GLN A 94 7.25 1.73 -1.04
C GLN A 94 7.68 2.90 -1.93
N ASP A 95 6.84 3.34 -2.86
CA ASP A 95 7.13 4.48 -3.73
C ASP A 95 7.34 5.77 -2.93
N GLU A 96 6.49 6.03 -1.93
CA GLU A 96 6.64 7.23 -1.08
C GLU A 96 7.88 7.16 -0.20
N TYR A 97 8.20 5.98 0.34
CA TYR A 97 9.43 5.75 1.09
C TYR A 97 10.67 5.99 0.23
N SER A 98 10.72 5.41 -0.98
CA SER A 98 11.84 5.59 -1.90
C SER A 98 12.04 7.04 -2.32
N ARG A 99 10.95 7.81 -2.50
CA ARG A 99 11.01 9.26 -2.76
C ARG A 99 11.57 10.04 -1.57
N SER A 100 11.21 9.64 -0.35
CA SER A 100 11.57 10.36 0.88
C SER A 100 12.98 10.05 1.39
N PHE A 101 13.43 8.80 1.26
CA PHE A 101 14.65 8.32 1.93
C PHE A 101 15.69 7.71 0.97
N GLY A 102 15.35 7.55 -0.31
CA GLY A 102 16.13 6.75 -1.25
C GLY A 102 15.97 5.26 -0.96
N GLY A 103 15.73 4.45 -2.00
CA GLY A 103 15.44 3.03 -1.83
C GLY A 103 15.14 2.31 -3.13
N HIS A 104 15.07 0.98 -3.07
CA HIS A 104 14.68 0.16 -4.21
C HIS A 104 13.15 0.05 -4.29
N ASN A 105 12.58 0.42 -5.43
CA ASN A 105 11.16 0.17 -5.70
C ASN A 105 10.98 -1.27 -6.18
N GLY A 106 10.44 -2.13 -5.31
CA GLY A 106 10.03 -3.49 -5.70
C GLY A 106 8.82 -3.50 -6.65
N THR A 107 7.96 -2.48 -6.56
CA THR A 107 6.75 -2.37 -7.40
C THR A 107 7.02 -1.52 -8.65
N PRO A 108 6.71 -2.02 -9.87
CA PRO A 108 6.81 -1.26 -11.11
C PRO A 108 6.06 0.07 -11.07
N ARG A 109 6.71 1.15 -11.54
CA ARG A 109 6.16 2.52 -11.47
C ARG A 109 4.75 2.65 -12.05
N LYS A 110 4.49 2.02 -13.20
CA LYS A 110 3.16 2.04 -13.84
C LYS A 110 2.05 1.44 -12.96
N GLN A 111 2.37 0.40 -12.16
CA GLN A 111 1.41 -0.18 -11.23
C GLN A 111 1.11 0.77 -10.07
N VAL A 112 2.15 1.43 -9.55
CA VAL A 112 2.00 2.46 -8.51
C VAL A 112 1.16 3.62 -9.02
N ASP A 113 1.43 4.13 -10.23
CA ASP A 113 0.68 5.24 -10.82
C ASP A 113 -0.80 4.87 -11.06
N ALA A 114 -1.06 3.64 -11.54
CA ALA A 114 -2.42 3.13 -11.69
C ALA A 114 -3.16 3.04 -10.34
N MET A 115 -2.50 2.48 -9.32
CA MET A 115 -3.06 2.36 -7.97
C MET A 115 -3.35 3.73 -7.37
N ARG A 116 -2.39 4.67 -7.49
CA ARG A 116 -2.53 6.03 -6.96
C ARG A 116 -3.71 6.74 -7.62
N TYR A 117 -3.85 6.61 -8.94
CA TYR A 117 -4.97 7.19 -9.67
C TYR A 117 -6.31 6.57 -9.25
N LEU A 118 -6.39 5.25 -9.17
CA LEU A 118 -7.59 4.54 -8.72
C LEU A 118 -8.02 4.97 -7.30
N LEU A 119 -7.11 5.04 -6.34
CA LEU A 119 -7.46 5.47 -4.98
C LEU A 119 -7.83 6.96 -4.90
N LYS A 120 -7.26 7.81 -5.77
CA LYS A 120 -7.62 9.22 -5.87
C LYS A 120 -8.98 9.42 -6.56
N HIS A 121 -9.31 8.55 -7.51
CA HIS A 121 -10.53 8.58 -8.29
C HIS A 121 -11.19 7.19 -8.28
N PRO A 122 -11.83 6.76 -7.17
CA PRO A 122 -12.40 5.41 -7.05
C PRO A 122 -13.47 5.05 -8.08
N ASN A 123 -14.01 6.05 -8.77
CA ASN A 123 -15.03 5.91 -9.80
C ASN A 123 -14.47 6.09 -11.22
N ALA A 124 -13.15 6.18 -11.39
CA ALA A 124 -12.52 6.26 -12.70
C ALA A 124 -12.75 4.98 -13.51
N SER A 125 -12.84 5.13 -14.84
CA SER A 125 -12.88 3.98 -15.72
C SER A 125 -11.50 3.32 -15.82
N VAL A 126 -11.48 2.06 -16.25
CA VAL A 126 -10.22 1.34 -16.54
C VAL A 126 -9.40 2.09 -17.60
N THR A 127 -10.06 2.78 -18.54
CA THR A 127 -9.42 3.60 -19.57
C THR A 127 -8.70 4.80 -18.96
N ASP A 128 -9.36 5.54 -18.07
CA ASP A 128 -8.75 6.71 -17.41
C ASP A 128 -7.53 6.30 -16.58
N ILE A 129 -7.62 5.18 -15.87
CA ILE A 129 -6.52 4.63 -15.07
C ILE A 129 -5.36 4.20 -15.97
N ALA A 130 -5.64 3.54 -17.10
CA ALA A 130 -4.63 3.11 -18.05
C ALA A 130 -3.89 4.30 -18.67
N GLU A 131 -4.62 5.35 -19.03
CA GLU A 131 -4.05 6.59 -19.56
C GLU A 131 -3.14 7.26 -18.52
N ALA A 132 -3.63 7.43 -17.29
CA ALA A 132 -2.85 8.03 -16.20
C ALA A 132 -1.57 7.26 -15.88
N ALA A 133 -1.57 5.93 -16.03
CA ALA A 133 -0.42 5.07 -15.79
C ALA A 133 0.48 4.84 -17.02
N GLY A 134 0.16 5.44 -18.18
CA GLY A 134 0.91 5.25 -19.42
C GLY A 134 0.94 3.79 -19.88
N THR A 135 -0.20 3.11 -19.82
CA THR A 135 -0.38 1.70 -20.16
C THR A 135 -1.70 1.46 -20.90
N THR A 136 -2.13 0.20 -21.04
CA THR A 136 -3.37 -0.16 -21.75
C THR A 136 -4.42 -0.71 -20.79
N PRO A 137 -5.72 -0.57 -21.08
CA PRO A 137 -6.78 -1.19 -20.27
C PRO A 137 -6.58 -2.70 -20.06
N LYS A 138 -6.13 -3.39 -21.12
CA LYS A 138 -5.80 -4.82 -21.07
C LYS A 138 -4.66 -5.14 -20.09
N GLN A 139 -3.66 -4.27 -19.97
CA GLN A 139 -2.58 -4.44 -19.00
C GLN A 139 -3.06 -4.15 -17.58
N ILE A 140 -3.91 -3.14 -17.36
CA ILE A 140 -4.52 -2.86 -16.06
C ILE A 140 -5.32 -4.05 -15.55
N LEU A 141 -6.20 -4.62 -16.38
CA LEU A 141 -7.04 -5.77 -15.99
C LEU A 141 -6.25 -7.05 -15.69
N ARG A 142 -5.03 -7.18 -16.25
CA ARG A 142 -4.10 -8.28 -15.97
C ARG A 142 -3.28 -8.08 -14.70
N GLN A 143 -3.25 -6.87 -14.15
CA GLN A 143 -2.58 -6.61 -12.88
C GLN A 143 -3.49 -7.06 -11.74
N THR A 144 -3.12 -8.16 -11.09
CA THR A 144 -3.89 -8.76 -9.99
C THR A 144 -4.20 -7.74 -8.89
N ASP A 145 -3.22 -6.93 -8.49
CA ASP A 145 -3.38 -5.94 -7.42
C ASP A 145 -4.38 -4.83 -7.78
N THR A 146 -4.35 -4.35 -9.02
CA THR A 146 -5.29 -3.32 -9.50
C THR A 146 -6.71 -3.88 -9.61
N THR A 147 -6.87 -5.09 -10.18
CA THR A 147 -8.16 -5.79 -10.25
C THR A 147 -8.73 -6.09 -8.86
N TYR A 148 -7.88 -6.50 -7.92
CA TYR A 148 -8.27 -6.73 -6.53
C TYR A 148 -8.71 -5.42 -5.85
N SER A 149 -8.02 -4.31 -6.10
CA SER A 149 -8.37 -2.98 -5.56
C SER A 149 -9.75 -2.51 -5.95
N PHE A 150 -10.16 -2.70 -7.21
CA PHE A 150 -11.52 -2.38 -7.65
C PHE A 150 -12.56 -3.12 -6.81
N ARG A 151 -12.33 -4.41 -6.54
CA ARG A 151 -13.22 -5.22 -5.71
C ARG A 151 -13.29 -4.68 -4.28
N LEU A 152 -12.13 -4.37 -3.68
CA LEU A 152 -12.08 -3.86 -2.30
C LEU A 152 -12.75 -2.49 -2.17
N LEU A 153 -12.56 -1.58 -3.13
CA LEU A 153 -13.22 -0.27 -3.10
C LEU A 153 -14.74 -0.40 -3.20
N ARG A 154 -15.24 -1.37 -3.98
CA ARG A 154 -16.67 -1.69 -4.04
C ARG A 154 -17.19 -2.23 -2.70
N GLU A 155 -16.44 -3.13 -2.06
CA GLU A 155 -16.77 -3.68 -0.73
C GLU A 155 -16.76 -2.59 0.37
N ALA A 156 -15.88 -1.60 0.25
CA ALA A 156 -15.82 -0.43 1.13
C ALA A 156 -16.99 0.57 0.93
N GLY A 157 -17.94 0.27 0.03
CA GLY A 157 -19.10 1.11 -0.26
C GLY A 157 -18.80 2.30 -1.17
N SER A 158 -17.62 2.34 -1.81
CA SER A 158 -17.38 3.30 -2.89
C SER A 158 -18.24 2.94 -4.09
N ARG A 159 -18.83 3.94 -4.75
CA ARG A 159 -19.62 3.76 -5.98
C ARG A 159 -18.71 3.47 -7.18
N THR A 160 -17.91 2.41 -7.12
CA THR A 160 -17.06 1.98 -8.23
C THR A 160 -17.94 1.77 -9.47
N VAL A 161 -17.55 2.36 -10.60
CA VAL A 161 -18.28 2.23 -11.85
C VAL A 161 -18.36 0.76 -12.25
N SER A 162 -19.57 0.40 -12.68
CA SER A 162 -20.03 -0.94 -13.02
C SER A 162 -19.05 -1.70 -13.92
N LYS A 163 -19.06 -3.02 -13.78
CA LYS A 163 -18.44 -4.01 -14.67
C LYS A 163 -19.10 -4.05 -16.06
N ASP A 164 -19.68 -2.96 -16.54
CA ASP A 164 -20.29 -2.90 -17.87
C ASP A 164 -19.19 -2.62 -18.90
N CYS A 165 -18.28 -3.58 -19.00
CA CYS A 165 -17.59 -3.88 -20.25
C CYS A 165 -17.99 -5.31 -20.58
N ASP A 166 -19.24 -5.45 -21.06
CA ASP A 166 -19.64 -6.55 -21.92
C ASP A 166 -18.67 -6.55 -23.12
N TYR A 167 -17.64 -7.38 -23.04
CA TYR A 167 -16.85 -7.75 -24.20
C TYR A 167 -17.57 -8.92 -24.88
N HIS A 168 -18.39 -8.58 -25.87
CA HIS A 168 -18.66 -9.47 -27.00
C HIS A 168 -17.44 -9.54 -27.92
#